data_AF-A0A644SYN0-F1
#
_entry.id   AF-A0A644SYN0-F1
#
_cell.length_a   1.000
_cell.length_b   1.000
_cell.length_c   1.000
_cell.angle_alpha   90.00
_cell.angle_beta   90.00
_cell.angle_gamma   90.00
#
_symmetry.space_group_name_H-M   'P 1'
#
loop_
_entity.id
_entity.type
_entity.pdbx_description
1 polymer ?
#
loop_
_entity_poly.entity_id
_entity_poly.type
_entity_poly.pdbx_seq_one_letter_code
_entity_poly.pdbx_strand_id
1 'polypeptide(L)'
;MKSLKKSTKFLSRCGFLFVFTALCTALLSAQPYVDAYSSATEQSMKSMLQGVAFEAAAKAIETGSSDLANLITTKAPGYKAPKSYLANVMSVNPDGSIGISTISQWKYSTSKSGKDLVILQLTWGQNALNLAEVGKRGSLFIPGVSVDGKSYRLQIHLKVIKVDVMKYTDEAFNAGLFNSYYSGAVAKKAQYTITCEVLAIEDVGNSVKLGMQMP
;
A
#
# COMPACT_ATOMS: atom_id res chain seq x y z
N MET A 1 0.72 -56.97 62.87
CA MET A 1 1.18 -57.60 61.61
C MET A 1 0.33 -57.10 60.45
N LYS A 2 0.98 -56.67 59.35
CA LYS A 2 0.51 -56.47 57.95
C LYS A 2 -0.64 -55.47 57.66
N SER A 3 -0.30 -54.35 57.00
CA SER A 3 -0.52 -54.13 55.54
C SER A 3 -0.78 -52.65 55.14
N LEU A 4 0.11 -52.15 54.28
CA LEU A 4 0.11 -51.01 53.34
C LEU A 4 -1.23 -50.37 52.90
N LYS A 5 -1.22 -49.03 52.63
CA LYS A 5 -1.06 -48.43 51.26
C LYS A 5 -1.13 -46.88 51.19
N LYS A 6 -0.02 -46.30 50.70
CA LYS A 6 0.23 -45.21 49.70
C LYS A 6 -0.72 -44.02 49.47
N SER A 7 -0.05 -42.85 49.36
CA SER A 7 -0.13 -41.81 48.29
C SER A 7 -1.30 -40.81 48.35
N THR A 8 -1.09 -39.50 48.47
CA THR A 8 -0.64 -38.65 47.33
C THR A 8 -0.14 -37.28 47.81
N LYS A 9 1.13 -36.94 47.54
CA LYS A 9 1.61 -35.56 47.43
C LYS A 9 1.63 -35.22 45.94
N PHE A 10 0.66 -34.47 45.42
CA PHE A 10 0.64 -34.06 44.01
C PHE A 10 -0.06 -32.72 43.78
N LEU A 11 0.28 -31.70 44.58
CA LEU A 11 -0.22 -30.33 44.36
C LEU A 11 0.94 -29.33 44.57
N SER A 12 1.87 -29.25 43.60
CA SER A 12 2.82 -28.12 43.53
C SER A 12 3.60 -28.04 42.20
N ARG A 13 3.11 -28.61 41.08
CA ARG A 13 3.85 -28.56 39.80
C ARG A 13 3.08 -28.02 38.59
N CYS A 14 1.79 -27.70 38.72
CA CYS A 14 1.03 -27.10 37.61
C CYS A 14 1.11 -25.56 37.56
N GLY A 15 1.35 -24.86 38.68
CA GLY A 15 1.34 -23.38 38.69
C GLY A 15 2.49 -22.73 37.90
N PHE A 16 3.66 -23.37 37.84
CA PHE A 16 4.83 -22.79 37.18
C PHE A 16 4.81 -22.94 35.64
N LEU A 17 4.13 -23.96 35.12
CA LEU A 17 4.11 -24.23 33.67
C LEU A 17 3.15 -23.30 32.91
N PHE A 18 2.05 -22.89 33.56
CA PHE A 18 1.08 -21.95 32.97
C PHE A 18 1.58 -20.50 32.95
N VAL A 19 2.40 -20.09 33.92
CA VAL A 19 2.97 -18.73 33.92
C VAL A 19 4.09 -18.58 32.89
N PHE A 20 4.89 -19.63 32.66
CA PHE A 20 5.94 -19.61 31.62
C PHE A 20 5.38 -19.63 30.20
N THR A 21 4.29 -20.36 29.95
CA THR A 21 3.65 -20.41 28.62
C THR A 21 2.94 -19.10 28.26
N ALA A 22 2.35 -18.40 29.24
CA ALA A 22 1.78 -17.07 29.04
C ALA A 22 2.85 -15.99 28.80
N LEU A 23 4.02 -16.10 29.44
CA LEU A 23 5.12 -15.16 29.24
C LEU A 23 5.83 -15.37 27.89
N CYS A 24 6.00 -16.62 27.45
CA CYS A 24 6.56 -16.94 26.13
C CYS A 24 5.65 -16.50 24.97
N THR A 25 4.32 -16.54 25.13
CA THR A 25 3.38 -16.07 24.10
C THR A 25 3.32 -14.53 24.02
N ALA A 26 3.47 -13.83 25.14
CA ALA A 26 3.55 -12.36 25.15
C ALA A 26 4.86 -11.81 24.54
N LEU A 27 5.96 -12.57 24.59
CA LEU A 27 7.24 -12.19 23.98
C LEU A 27 7.32 -12.48 22.48
N LEU A 28 6.51 -13.42 21.96
CA LEU A 28 6.41 -13.66 20.50
C LEU A 28 5.56 -12.61 19.78
N SER A 29 4.68 -11.88 20.46
CA SER A 29 3.82 -10.85 19.84
C SER A 29 4.50 -9.47 19.75
N ALA A 30 5.77 -9.35 20.16
CA ALA A 30 6.53 -8.11 20.14
C ALA A 30 7.68 -8.13 19.12
N GLN A 31 7.59 -8.98 18.09
CA GLN A 31 8.45 -8.81 16.92
C GLN A 31 8.06 -7.47 16.26
N PRO A 32 9.00 -6.52 16.06
CA PRO A 32 8.71 -5.35 15.25
C PRO A 32 8.25 -5.87 13.89
N TYR A 33 7.04 -5.47 13.48
CA TYR A 33 6.56 -5.75 12.14
C TYR A 33 7.57 -5.13 11.16
N VAL A 34 8.37 -5.98 10.51
CA VAL A 34 9.27 -5.58 9.43
C VAL A 34 8.47 -5.73 8.14
N ASP A 35 8.24 -4.63 7.42
CA ASP A 35 7.80 -4.66 6.02
C ASP A 35 8.93 -5.32 5.19
N ALA A 36 9.02 -6.64 5.26
CA ALA A 36 10.02 -7.40 4.53
C ALA A 36 9.56 -7.55 3.08
N TYR A 37 9.77 -6.50 2.28
CA TYR A 37 9.86 -6.65 0.83
C TYR A 37 11.24 -7.20 0.49
N SER A 38 11.31 -8.50 0.16
CA SER A 38 12.49 -9.13 -0.43
C SER A 38 12.70 -8.59 -1.85
N SER A 39 13.33 -7.43 -1.96
CA SER A 39 13.78 -6.87 -3.24
C SER A 39 15.22 -7.30 -3.50
N ALA A 40 15.54 -7.59 -4.76
CA ALA A 40 16.90 -7.81 -5.24
C ALA A 40 17.76 -6.51 -5.21
N THR A 41 17.16 -5.35 -4.93
CA THR A 41 17.89 -4.12 -4.65
C THR A 41 18.59 -4.24 -3.30
N GLU A 42 19.92 -4.01 -3.28
CA GLU A 42 20.67 -3.96 -2.02
C GLU A 42 19.99 -3.02 -1.02
N GLN A 43 19.86 -3.44 0.24
CA GLN A 43 19.23 -2.63 1.29
C GLN A 43 19.91 -1.25 1.45
N SER A 44 21.21 -1.16 1.13
CA SER A 44 22.02 0.06 1.07
C SER A 44 21.53 1.09 0.05
N MET A 45 20.75 0.66 -0.93
CA MET A 45 20.23 1.48 -2.03
C MET A 45 18.78 1.92 -1.82
N LYS A 46 18.16 1.49 -0.73
CA LYS A 46 16.85 1.97 -0.30
C LYS A 46 17.05 3.04 0.77
N SER A 47 16.34 4.16 0.64
CA SER A 47 16.37 5.20 1.67
C SER A 47 14.98 5.76 1.92
N MET A 48 14.59 5.75 3.19
CA MET A 48 13.40 6.46 3.67
C MET A 48 13.64 7.96 3.50
N LEU A 49 12.78 8.62 2.73
CA LEU A 49 12.86 10.07 2.56
C LEU A 49 12.33 10.75 3.83
N GLN A 50 13.04 11.79 4.26
CA GLN A 50 12.68 12.59 5.45
C GLN A 50 12.98 14.07 5.20
N GLY A 51 12.37 14.95 6.01
CA GLY A 51 12.58 16.40 5.96
C GLY A 51 12.39 16.97 4.55
N VAL A 52 13.33 17.83 4.14
CA VAL A 52 13.28 18.52 2.83
C VAL A 52 13.19 17.55 1.65
N ALA A 53 13.87 16.39 1.71
CA ALA A 53 13.83 15.42 0.63
C ALA A 53 12.44 14.74 0.51
N PHE A 54 11.78 14.51 1.65
CA PHE A 54 10.39 14.05 1.66
C PHE A 54 9.46 15.11 1.07
N GLU A 55 9.56 16.36 1.53
CA GLU A 55 8.70 17.45 1.08
C GLU A 55 8.83 17.71 -0.43
N ALA A 56 10.06 17.69 -0.95
CA ALA A 56 10.32 17.86 -2.37
C ALA A 56 9.75 16.70 -3.20
N ALA A 57 9.93 15.46 -2.74
CA ALA A 57 9.33 14.29 -3.38
C ALA A 57 7.80 14.32 -3.34
N ALA A 58 7.20 14.63 -2.20
CA ALA A 58 5.75 14.72 -2.02
C ALA A 58 5.15 15.77 -2.97
N LYS A 59 5.78 16.94 -3.09
CA LYS A 59 5.36 17.99 -4.04
C LYS A 59 5.48 17.56 -5.50
N ALA A 60 6.55 16.85 -5.86
CA ALA A 60 6.73 16.33 -7.22
C ALA A 60 5.71 15.23 -7.54
N ILE A 61 5.44 14.33 -6.58
CA ILE A 61 4.42 13.29 -6.70
C ILE A 61 3.04 13.92 -6.87
N GLU A 62 2.68 14.91 -6.03
CA GLU A 62 1.41 15.64 -6.12
C GLU A 62 1.22 16.28 -7.49
N THR A 63 2.25 16.98 -7.98
CA THR A 63 2.25 17.63 -9.30
C THR A 63 2.09 16.62 -10.43
N GLY A 64 2.69 15.44 -10.31
CA GLY A 64 2.61 14.36 -11.29
C GLY A 64 1.52 13.33 -11.01
N SER A 65 0.55 13.63 -10.15
CA SER A 65 -0.60 12.77 -9.90
C SER A 65 -1.76 13.11 -10.83
N SER A 66 -2.78 12.24 -10.94
CA SER A 66 -3.95 12.52 -11.78
C SER A 66 -4.94 13.45 -11.07
N ASP A 67 -5.88 13.99 -11.84
CA ASP A 67 -7.01 14.79 -11.32
C ASP A 67 -8.23 13.93 -10.97
N LEU A 68 -8.16 12.61 -11.16
CA LEU A 68 -9.24 11.64 -10.97
C LEU A 68 -10.50 11.95 -11.80
N ALA A 69 -10.33 12.55 -12.98
CA ALA A 69 -11.44 12.88 -13.86
C ALA A 69 -12.24 11.64 -14.31
N ASN A 70 -13.57 11.76 -14.26
CA ASN A 70 -14.48 10.78 -14.81
C ASN A 70 -14.68 10.98 -16.33
N LEU A 71 -15.28 10.00 -17.00
CA LEU A 71 -15.42 10.00 -18.44
C LEU A 71 -16.15 11.25 -18.96
N ILE A 72 -17.21 11.70 -18.27
CA ILE A 72 -17.93 12.92 -18.68
C ILE A 72 -17.05 14.17 -18.57
N THR A 73 -16.25 14.30 -17.51
CA THR A 73 -15.30 15.40 -17.35
C THR A 73 -14.26 15.40 -18.46
N THR A 74 -13.73 14.23 -18.80
CA THR A 74 -12.70 14.12 -19.86
C THR A 74 -13.21 14.45 -21.27
N LYS A 75 -14.52 14.39 -21.49
CA LYS A 75 -15.18 14.73 -22.76
C LYS A 75 -15.62 16.19 -22.84
N ALA A 76 -15.54 16.94 -21.75
CA ALA A 76 -15.96 18.34 -21.72
C ALA A 76 -15.06 19.21 -22.64
N PRO A 77 -15.64 20.17 -23.38
CA PRO A 77 -14.86 21.08 -24.21
C PRO A 77 -13.78 21.81 -23.41
N GLY A 78 -12.55 21.80 -23.92
CA GLY A 78 -11.41 22.48 -23.29
C GLY A 78 -10.71 21.69 -22.18
N TYR A 79 -11.19 20.50 -21.81
CA TYR A 79 -10.50 19.64 -20.86
C TYR A 79 -9.12 19.21 -21.40
N LYS A 80 -8.10 19.29 -20.54
CA LYS A 80 -6.75 18.81 -20.79
C LYS A 80 -6.32 17.99 -19.58
N ALA A 81 -6.12 16.69 -19.79
CA ALA A 81 -5.63 15.83 -18.72
C ALA A 81 -4.25 16.32 -18.23
N PRO A 82 -4.01 16.34 -16.91
CA PRO A 82 -2.68 16.61 -16.39
C PRO A 82 -1.70 15.53 -16.87
N LYS A 83 -0.42 15.90 -17.01
CA LYS A 83 0.63 14.89 -17.17
C LYS A 83 0.80 14.18 -15.84
N SER A 84 0.37 12.92 -15.78
CA SER A 84 0.51 12.08 -14.59
C SER A 84 1.56 11.00 -14.78
N TYR A 85 2.29 10.66 -13.72
CA TYR A 85 3.11 9.46 -13.71
C TYR A 85 2.23 8.21 -13.76
N LEU A 86 2.67 7.21 -14.52
CA LEU A 86 2.15 5.86 -14.35
C LEU A 86 2.65 5.31 -13.02
N ALA A 87 1.79 4.63 -12.29
CA ALA A 87 2.14 4.03 -11.02
C ALA A 87 1.70 2.57 -10.98
N ASN A 88 2.24 1.81 -10.03
CA ASN A 88 1.83 0.45 -9.76
C ASN A 88 1.30 0.37 -8.34
N VAL A 89 0.03 0.00 -8.19
CA VAL A 89 -0.50 -0.36 -6.87
C VAL A 89 -0.10 -1.79 -6.57
N MET A 90 0.36 -2.00 -5.34
CA MET A 90 0.81 -3.29 -4.84
C MET A 90 0.09 -3.62 -3.53
N SER A 91 -0.32 -4.87 -3.37
CA SER A 91 -0.90 -5.38 -2.14
C SER A 91 -0.63 -6.87 -1.97
N VAL A 92 -0.88 -7.39 -0.77
CA VAL A 92 -0.71 -8.82 -0.47
C VAL A 92 -2.02 -9.54 -0.72
N ASN A 93 -1.98 -10.58 -1.53
CA ASN A 93 -3.10 -11.47 -1.81
C ASN A 93 -3.37 -12.39 -0.60
N PRO A 94 -4.56 -12.99 -0.49
CA PRO A 94 -4.89 -13.90 0.60
C PRO A 94 -3.94 -15.11 0.74
N ASP A 95 -3.29 -15.53 -0.36
CA ASP A 95 -2.31 -16.61 -0.38
C ASP A 95 -0.88 -16.17 -0.01
N GLY A 96 -0.69 -14.89 0.33
CA GLY A 96 0.60 -14.30 0.67
C GLY A 96 1.43 -13.82 -0.53
N SER A 97 0.97 -14.05 -1.76
CA SER A 97 1.65 -13.52 -2.96
C SER A 97 1.43 -12.01 -3.12
N ILE A 98 2.31 -11.34 -3.87
CA ILE A 98 2.17 -9.90 -4.16
C ILE A 98 1.37 -9.70 -5.43
N GLY A 99 0.23 -9.01 -5.32
CA GLY A 99 -0.53 -8.49 -6.45
C GLY A 99 0.04 -7.15 -6.91
N ILE A 100 0.20 -6.96 -8.22
CA ILE A 100 0.67 -5.70 -8.83
C ILE A 100 -0.30 -5.30 -9.94
N SER A 101 -0.67 -4.03 -10.00
CA SER A 101 -1.48 -3.49 -11.10
C SER A 101 -1.00 -2.09 -11.46
N THR A 102 -0.78 -1.87 -12.75
CA THR A 102 -0.49 -0.53 -13.27
C THR A 102 -1.75 0.31 -13.27
N ILE A 103 -1.65 1.54 -12.76
CA ILE A 103 -2.75 2.47 -12.62
C ILE A 103 -2.35 3.86 -13.12
N SER A 104 -3.33 4.55 -13.72
CA SER A 104 -3.23 5.95 -14.15
C SER A 104 -4.12 6.87 -13.33
N GLN A 105 -5.10 6.32 -12.59
CA GLN A 105 -6.06 7.08 -11.79
C GLN A 105 -5.72 7.00 -10.31
N TRP A 106 -4.83 7.89 -9.91
CA TRP A 106 -4.43 8.07 -8.52
C TRP A 106 -4.04 9.53 -8.28
N LYS A 107 -4.30 10.02 -7.07
CA LYS A 107 -3.98 11.39 -6.65
C LYS A 107 -3.21 11.38 -5.35
N TYR A 108 -2.19 12.22 -5.26
CA TYR A 108 -1.51 12.51 -4.01
C TYR A 108 -1.96 13.89 -3.53
N SER A 109 -2.20 14.03 -2.23
CA SER A 109 -2.57 15.29 -1.60
C SER A 109 -1.64 15.54 -0.42
N THR A 110 -0.89 16.64 -0.49
CA THR A 110 -0.06 17.07 0.64
C THR A 110 -0.94 17.64 1.76
N SER A 111 -0.52 17.45 3.00
CA SER A 111 -1.19 17.97 4.19
C SER A 111 -0.25 18.84 5.00
N LYS A 112 -0.71 20.01 5.45
CA LYS A 112 0.07 20.93 6.28
C LYS A 112 0.00 20.61 7.78
N SER A 113 -0.99 19.85 8.21
CA SER A 113 -1.31 19.61 9.63
C SER A 113 -1.65 18.16 9.95
N GLY A 114 -1.47 17.26 9.00
CA GLY A 114 -1.78 15.85 9.13
C GLY A 114 -0.92 15.02 8.20
N LYS A 115 -1.27 13.75 8.02
CA LYS A 115 -0.58 12.90 7.05
C LYS A 115 -1.01 13.25 5.63
N ASP A 116 -0.08 13.14 4.71
CA ASP A 116 -0.38 13.16 3.29
C ASP A 116 -1.30 11.99 2.93
N LEU A 117 -2.10 12.17 1.88
CA LEU A 117 -3.07 11.20 1.42
C LEU A 117 -2.79 10.76 -0.01
N VAL A 118 -3.10 9.50 -0.28
CA VAL A 118 -3.18 8.97 -1.64
C VAL A 118 -4.59 8.45 -1.88
N ILE A 119 -5.20 8.88 -2.97
CA ILE A 119 -6.50 8.39 -3.43
C ILE A 119 -6.25 7.51 -4.66
N LEU A 120 -6.72 6.27 -4.62
CA LEU A 120 -6.62 5.31 -5.71
C LEU A 120 -8.02 5.09 -6.31
N GLN A 121 -8.15 5.13 -7.63
CA GLN A 121 -9.35 4.66 -8.32
C GLN A 121 -9.07 3.37 -9.08
N LEU A 122 -9.65 2.28 -8.60
CA LEU A 122 -9.43 0.94 -9.13
C LEU A 122 -10.74 0.35 -9.65
N THR A 123 -10.72 -0.21 -10.86
CA THR A 123 -11.77 -1.16 -11.28
C THR A 123 -11.66 -2.41 -10.39
N TRP A 124 -12.79 -3.05 -10.10
CA TRP A 124 -12.81 -4.34 -9.40
C TRP A 124 -11.75 -5.30 -9.96
N GLY A 125 -10.97 -5.85 -9.04
CA GLY A 125 -9.85 -6.73 -9.31
C GLY A 125 -9.12 -7.03 -8.00
N GLN A 126 -8.13 -7.91 -8.03
CA GLN A 126 -7.53 -8.42 -6.79
C GLN A 126 -6.93 -7.31 -5.91
N ASN A 127 -6.18 -6.36 -6.48
CA ASN A 127 -5.64 -5.23 -5.72
C ASN A 127 -6.74 -4.33 -5.13
N ALA A 128 -7.86 -4.13 -5.83
CA ALA A 128 -8.98 -3.39 -5.27
C ALA A 128 -9.59 -4.12 -4.08
N LEU A 129 -9.76 -5.44 -4.17
CA LEU A 129 -10.31 -6.27 -3.10
C LEU A 129 -9.40 -6.35 -1.88
N ASN A 130 -8.08 -6.50 -2.09
CA ASN A 130 -7.10 -6.54 -1.00
C ASN A 130 -7.09 -5.24 -0.19
N LEU A 131 -7.41 -4.11 -0.84
CA LEU A 131 -7.43 -2.77 -0.25
C LEU A 131 -8.85 -2.25 0.05
N ALA A 132 -9.89 -3.07 -0.10
CA ALA A 132 -11.29 -2.64 0.02
C ALA A 132 -11.78 -2.43 1.46
N GLU A 133 -10.89 -2.45 2.45
CA GLU A 133 -11.24 -2.31 3.87
C GLU A 133 -10.31 -1.35 4.60
N VAL A 134 -10.86 -0.60 5.55
CA VAL A 134 -10.10 0.29 6.42
C VAL A 134 -9.05 -0.51 7.21
N GLY A 135 -7.84 0.04 7.30
CA GLY A 135 -6.72 -0.57 7.99
C GLY A 135 -5.87 -1.50 7.12
N LYS A 136 -6.35 -1.90 5.93
CA LYS A 136 -5.51 -2.65 4.97
C LYS A 136 -4.32 -1.81 4.53
N ARG A 137 -3.23 -2.50 4.21
CA ARG A 137 -1.96 -1.90 3.78
C ARG A 137 -1.63 -2.30 2.36
N GLY A 138 -0.89 -1.42 1.69
CA GLY A 138 -0.35 -1.64 0.37
C GLY A 138 0.73 -0.62 0.07
N SER A 139 1.17 -0.59 -1.18
CA SER A 139 2.13 0.41 -1.64
C SER A 139 1.74 0.95 -3.01
N LEU A 140 2.15 2.18 -3.28
CA LEU A 140 2.14 2.76 -4.61
C LEU A 140 3.59 2.94 -5.08
N PHE A 141 3.95 2.29 -6.17
CA PHE A 141 5.28 2.43 -6.77
C PHE A 141 5.20 3.34 -7.99
N ILE A 142 6.02 4.40 -8.01
CA ILE A 142 6.07 5.39 -9.08
C ILE A 142 7.50 5.40 -9.66
N PRO A 143 7.71 4.83 -10.87
CA PRO A 143 8.99 4.95 -11.53
C PRO A 143 9.17 6.34 -12.12
N GLY A 144 10.35 6.95 -11.90
CA GLY A 144 10.80 8.11 -12.65
C GLY A 144 10.26 9.46 -12.17
N VAL A 145 10.00 9.61 -10.87
CA VAL A 145 9.64 10.92 -10.29
C VAL A 145 10.85 11.84 -10.38
N SER A 146 10.71 13.00 -11.03
CA SER A 146 11.80 13.96 -11.17
C SER A 146 11.71 15.04 -10.11
N VAL A 147 12.77 15.17 -9.29
CA VAL A 147 12.93 16.22 -8.29
C VAL A 147 14.27 16.89 -8.56
N ASP A 148 14.24 18.19 -8.84
CA ASP A 148 15.44 19.02 -9.09
C ASP A 148 16.44 18.39 -10.08
N GLY A 149 15.93 17.80 -11.17
CA GLY A 149 16.74 17.16 -12.21
C GLY A 149 17.25 15.76 -11.89
N LYS A 150 17.02 15.24 -10.68
CA LYS A 150 17.28 13.84 -10.32
C LYS A 150 16.02 13.00 -10.51
N SER A 151 16.18 11.80 -11.09
CA SER A 151 15.10 10.83 -11.27
C SER A 151 15.11 9.81 -10.12
N TYR A 152 13.95 9.63 -9.49
CA TYR A 152 13.71 8.76 -8.35
C TYR A 152 12.79 7.60 -8.75
N ARG A 153 12.94 6.47 -8.06
CA ARG A 153 11.97 5.36 -8.08
C ARG A 153 11.35 5.31 -6.70
N LEU A 154 10.13 5.80 -6.58
CA LEU A 154 9.51 6.00 -5.27
C LEU A 154 8.55 4.87 -4.93
N GLN A 155 8.69 4.30 -3.74
CA GLN A 155 7.70 3.42 -3.13
C GLN A 155 7.02 4.16 -1.99
N ILE A 156 5.71 4.33 -2.07
CA ILE A 156 4.89 5.00 -1.08
C ILE A 156 4.14 3.94 -0.30
N HIS A 157 4.31 3.91 1.02
CA HIS A 157 3.65 2.96 1.91
C HIS A 157 2.30 3.51 2.36
N LEU A 158 1.26 2.71 2.22
CA LEU A 158 -0.13 3.15 2.34
C LEU A 158 -0.88 2.40 3.45
N LYS A 159 -1.77 3.11 4.14
CA LYS A 159 -2.80 2.52 5.00
C LYS A 159 -4.17 3.05 4.61
N VAL A 160 -5.09 2.17 4.29
CA VAL A 160 -6.46 2.53 3.91
C VAL A 160 -7.20 3.14 5.09
N ILE A 161 -7.81 4.30 4.87
CA ILE A 161 -8.64 5.01 5.85
C ILE A 161 -10.09 5.19 5.39
N LYS A 162 -10.36 5.09 4.08
CA LYS A 162 -11.70 5.19 3.53
C LYS A 162 -11.81 4.40 2.24
N VAL A 163 -12.96 3.78 2.01
CA VAL A 163 -13.30 3.10 0.76
C VAL A 163 -14.72 3.49 0.35
N ASP A 164 -14.85 4.04 -0.85
CA ASP A 164 -16.12 4.31 -1.50
C ASP A 164 -16.28 3.37 -2.70
N VAL A 165 -17.44 2.75 -2.86
CA VAL A 165 -17.71 1.78 -3.94
C VAL A 165 -18.81 2.29 -4.85
N MET A 166 -18.49 2.48 -6.13
CA MET A 166 -19.45 2.76 -7.18
C MET A 166 -19.83 1.44 -7.86
N LYS A 167 -21.04 0.95 -7.60
CA LYS A 167 -21.59 -0.22 -8.30
C LYS A 167 -21.88 0.13 -9.75
N TYR A 168 -21.73 -0.85 -10.63
CA TYR A 168 -22.12 -0.70 -12.03
C TYR A 168 -23.64 -0.58 -12.15
N THR A 169 -24.10 0.48 -12.82
CA THR A 169 -25.42 0.53 -13.45
C THR A 169 -25.26 1.09 -14.86
N ASP A 170 -26.16 0.70 -15.77
CA ASP A 170 -26.14 1.20 -17.13
C ASP A 170 -26.38 2.72 -17.15
N GLU A 171 -27.18 3.28 -16.23
CA GLU A 171 -27.35 4.74 -16.14
C GLU A 171 -26.05 5.44 -15.74
N ALA A 172 -25.35 4.96 -14.71
CA ALA A 172 -24.11 5.58 -14.24
C ALA A 172 -22.97 5.47 -15.28
N PHE A 173 -22.90 4.34 -15.99
CA PHE A 173 -21.94 4.13 -17.07
C PHE A 173 -22.22 5.08 -18.24
N ASN A 174 -23.47 5.15 -18.70
CA ASN A 174 -23.86 6.01 -19.83
C ASN A 174 -23.76 7.50 -19.48
N ALA A 175 -23.98 7.88 -18.21
CA ALA A 175 -23.74 9.22 -17.70
C ALA A 175 -22.24 9.55 -17.55
N GLY A 176 -21.33 8.59 -17.80
CA GLY A 176 -19.89 8.80 -17.76
C GLY A 176 -19.33 9.06 -16.36
N LEU A 177 -19.99 8.53 -15.31
CA LEU A 177 -19.63 8.78 -13.91
C LEU A 177 -18.40 7.98 -13.44
N PHE A 178 -18.09 6.89 -14.13
CA PHE A 178 -16.88 6.11 -13.87
C PHE A 178 -15.62 6.87 -14.32
N ASN A 179 -14.48 6.52 -13.72
CA ASN A 179 -13.19 7.08 -14.09
C ASN A 179 -12.90 6.86 -15.58
N SER A 180 -12.10 7.73 -16.20
CA SER A 180 -11.86 7.68 -17.66
C SER A 180 -11.14 6.42 -18.14
N TYR A 181 -10.53 5.64 -17.24
CA TYR A 181 -9.84 4.37 -17.52
C TYR A 181 -10.62 3.15 -16.98
N TYR A 182 -11.89 3.34 -16.63
CA TYR A 182 -12.72 2.25 -16.13
C TYR A 182 -12.88 1.15 -17.19
N SER A 183 -12.53 -0.07 -16.81
CA SER A 183 -12.48 -1.25 -17.69
C SER A 183 -13.50 -2.34 -17.31
N GLY A 184 -14.36 -2.06 -16.32
CA GLY A 184 -15.24 -3.05 -15.72
C GLY A 184 -16.57 -3.27 -16.44
N ALA A 185 -16.87 -2.51 -17.50
CA ALA A 185 -18.21 -2.44 -18.11
C ALA A 185 -18.70 -3.80 -18.62
N VAL A 186 -17.84 -4.54 -19.34
CA VAL A 186 -18.19 -5.85 -19.93
C VAL A 186 -18.69 -6.84 -18.87
N ALA A 187 -18.02 -6.87 -17.72
CA ALA A 187 -18.36 -7.77 -16.62
C ALA A 187 -19.17 -7.09 -15.51
N LYS A 188 -19.74 -5.91 -15.79
CA LYS A 188 -20.56 -5.09 -14.88
C LYS A 188 -19.95 -4.92 -13.49
N LYS A 189 -18.65 -4.63 -13.46
CA LYS A 189 -17.86 -4.61 -12.22
C LYS A 189 -17.87 -3.25 -11.53
N ALA A 190 -17.78 -3.24 -10.21
CA ALA A 190 -17.69 -2.00 -9.45
C ALA A 190 -16.37 -1.24 -9.69
N GLN A 191 -16.37 0.06 -9.40
CA GLN A 191 -15.17 0.87 -9.21
C GLN A 191 -15.02 1.19 -7.71
N TYR A 192 -13.78 1.17 -7.23
CA TYR A 192 -13.40 1.50 -5.87
C TYR A 192 -12.64 2.82 -5.88
N THR A 193 -13.00 3.73 -4.97
CA THR A 193 -12.21 4.90 -4.62
C THR A 193 -11.66 4.67 -3.21
N ILE A 194 -10.36 4.45 -3.10
CA ILE A 194 -9.70 4.06 -1.86
C ILE A 194 -8.81 5.21 -1.43
N THR A 195 -9.08 5.79 -0.27
CA THR A 195 -8.24 6.83 0.33
C THR A 195 -7.33 6.20 1.36
N CYS A 196 -6.04 6.49 1.23
CA CYS A 196 -4.98 5.98 2.06
C CYS A 196 -4.23 7.12 2.74
N GLU A 197 -3.84 6.92 4.00
CA GLU A 197 -2.75 7.67 4.62
C GLU A 197 -1.41 7.21 4.05
N VAL A 198 -0.54 8.17 3.79
CA VAL A 198 0.88 7.91 3.52
C VAL A 198 1.58 7.65 4.84
N LEU A 199 2.17 6.46 4.97
CA LEU A 199 2.99 6.08 6.12
C LEU A 199 4.44 6.47 5.94
N ALA A 200 4.94 6.37 4.70
CA ALA A 200 6.33 6.59 4.35
C ALA A 200 6.50 6.74 2.83
N ILE A 201 7.60 7.38 2.42
CA ILE A 201 8.09 7.38 1.04
C ILE A 201 9.53 6.90 1.05
N GLU A 202 9.83 5.89 0.25
CA GLU A 202 11.16 5.34 0.05
C GLU A 202 11.64 5.63 -1.38
N ASP A 203 12.88 6.08 -1.51
CA ASP A 203 13.63 5.91 -2.75
C ASP A 203 14.17 4.48 -2.78
N VAL A 204 13.64 3.66 -3.70
CA VAL A 204 14.07 2.26 -3.86
C VAL A 204 15.18 2.09 -4.91
N GLY A 205 15.83 3.20 -5.28
CA GLY A 205 17.13 3.24 -5.91
C GLY A 205 17.13 3.09 -7.44
N ASN A 206 18.17 3.67 -8.05
CA ASN A 206 18.64 3.35 -9.40
C ASN A 206 19.75 2.31 -9.30
N SER A 207 19.68 1.23 -10.08
CA SER A 207 20.66 0.15 -10.20
C SER A 207 22.08 0.56 -10.67
N VAL A 208 22.48 1.83 -10.52
CA VAL A 208 23.71 2.42 -11.08
C VAL A 208 24.86 2.50 -10.07
N LYS A 209 24.69 2.03 -8.82
CA LYS A 209 25.80 1.91 -7.85
C LYS A 209 26.46 0.52 -7.80
N LEU A 210 26.26 -0.32 -8.80
CA LEU A 210 27.17 -1.44 -9.03
C LEU A 210 28.39 -0.90 -9.80
N GLY A 211 29.37 -0.41 -9.04
CA GLY A 211 30.72 -0.14 -9.53
C GLY A 211 31.43 -1.42 -9.94
N MET A 212 30.89 -2.14 -10.92
CA MET A 212 31.65 -3.13 -11.67
C MET A 212 32.63 -2.35 -12.56
N GLN A 213 33.80 -2.06 -12.00
CA GLN A 213 35.02 -2.11 -12.80
C GLN A 213 35.03 -3.50 -13.44
N MET A 214 34.77 -3.57 -14.75
CA MET A 214 35.07 -4.78 -15.49
C MET A 214 36.59 -4.93 -15.54
N PRO A 215 37.14 -6.14 -15.34
CA PRO A 215 38.55 -6.41 -15.60
C PRO A 215 38.90 -6.20 -17.08
#